data_AF-A0A250XU71-F1
#
_entry.id   AF-A0A250XU71-F1
#
_cell.length_a   1.000
_cell.length_b   1.000
_cell.length_c   1.000
_cell.angle_alpha   90.00
_cell.angle_beta   90.00
_cell.angle_gamma   90.00
#
_symmetry.space_group_name_H-M   'P 1'
#
loop_
_entity.id
_entity.type
_entity.pdbx_description
1 polymer ?
#
loop_
_entity_poly.entity_id
_entity_poly.type
_entity_poly.pdbx_seq_one_letter_code
_entity_poly.pdbx_strand_id
1 'polypeptide(L)'
;MGTKLSWAYIGYANTSGRCRLVIYASQLAACAGMNPFTDRHDMQLELQHAMFGTDHVPPDYIPPKKRSDIVDVLPIEAKAALDVALKTMTGDDPVSVQTACAEVKKAMPEIKKEELDAVRTLLNAQHGNVGEPEIRRRFEAATGVFVNQDSKFLSSKCLFKTGPFDVCVGGKHDGIVGDTVTEIKNRMRKFK
;
A
#
# COMPACT_ATOMS: atom_id res chain seq x y z
N MET A 1 -12.00 5.82 15.97
CA MET A 1 -10.63 5.27 15.87
C MET A 1 -10.37 4.92 14.41
N GLY A 2 -9.79 5.85 13.65
CA GLY A 2 -9.56 5.67 12.21
C GLY A 2 -8.17 5.09 11.96
N THR A 3 -8.11 3.96 11.26
CA THR A 3 -6.88 3.41 10.68
C THR A 3 -6.40 4.38 9.60
N LYS A 4 -5.40 5.20 9.93
CA LYS A 4 -4.65 5.98 8.93
C LYS A 4 -3.94 4.98 8.00
N LEU A 5 -4.47 4.77 6.81
CA LEU A 5 -3.75 4.17 5.69
C LEU A 5 -2.71 5.19 5.19
N SER A 6 -1.57 5.29 5.90
CA SER A 6 -0.43 6.07 5.46
C SER A 6 0.36 5.25 4.43
N TRP A 7 0.23 5.59 3.15
CA TRP A 7 0.91 4.92 2.02
C TRP A 7 2.40 5.26 1.89
N ALA A 8 3.03 5.59 3.02
CA ALA A 8 4.42 6.01 3.17
C ALA A 8 5.06 5.19 4.30
N TYR A 9 5.34 3.90 4.07
CA TYR A 9 5.98 3.08 5.10
C TYR A 9 7.48 3.33 5.09
N ILE A 10 7.90 4.39 5.77
CA ILE A 10 9.27 4.56 6.22
C ILE A 10 9.31 4.02 7.65
N GLY A 11 9.84 2.81 7.81
CA GLY A 11 9.97 2.17 9.12
C GLY A 11 11.17 2.71 9.87
N TYR A 12 10.98 3.08 11.14
CA TYR A 12 12.05 3.47 12.04
C TYR A 12 12.48 2.25 12.88
N ALA A 13 13.71 1.78 12.74
CA ALA A 13 14.26 0.73 13.58
C ALA A 13 15.52 1.24 14.29
N ASN A 14 15.40 1.51 15.59
CA ASN A 14 16.54 1.91 16.43
C ASN A 14 17.26 0.65 16.90
N THR A 15 18.37 0.29 16.24
CA THR A 15 19.11 -0.94 16.56
C THR A 15 20.58 -0.71 16.89
N SER A 16 21.05 0.55 16.99
CA SER A 16 22.48 0.84 17.22
C SER A 16 22.81 2.29 17.57
N GLY A 17 21.85 3.08 18.09
CA GLY A 17 22.05 4.53 18.31
C GLY A 17 22.02 5.36 17.02
N ARG A 18 21.80 4.71 15.87
CA ARG A 18 21.48 5.31 14.57
C ARG A 18 20.13 4.83 14.10
N CYS A 19 19.42 5.71 13.40
CA CYS A 19 18.05 5.50 12.94
C CYS A 19 18.09 4.83 11.56
N ARG A 20 17.39 3.72 11.34
CA ARG A 20 17.27 3.18 9.97
C ARG A 20 16.15 3.89 9.24
N LEU A 21 16.50 4.51 8.10
CA LEU A 21 15.55 5.01 7.13
C LEU A 21 15.35 3.91 6.09
N VAL A 22 14.14 3.39 6.03
CA VAL A 22 13.80 2.27 5.18
C VAL A 22 13.03 2.75 3.96
N ILE A 23 13.56 2.48 2.77
CA ILE A 23 12.90 2.67 1.49
C ILE A 23 12.45 1.30 0.99
N TYR A 24 11.15 1.12 0.79
CA TYR A 24 10.63 -0.11 0.19
C TYR A 24 11.10 -0.22 -1.27
N ALA A 25 11.48 -1.42 -1.70
CA ALA A 25 11.93 -1.67 -3.07
C ALA A 25 10.88 -1.23 -4.11
N SER A 26 9.59 -1.38 -3.79
CA SER A 26 8.47 -0.90 -4.61
C SER A 26 8.46 0.63 -4.82
N GLN A 27 9.12 1.38 -3.93
CA GLN A 27 9.18 2.85 -3.97
C GLN A 27 10.50 3.36 -4.57
N LEU A 28 11.48 2.49 -4.82
CA LEU A 28 12.79 2.90 -5.31
C LEU A 28 12.70 3.64 -6.65
N ALA A 29 11.83 3.17 -7.55
CA ALA A 29 11.59 3.84 -8.83
C ALA A 29 11.00 5.25 -8.65
N ALA A 30 10.14 5.45 -7.65
CA ALA A 30 9.57 6.76 -7.34
C ALA A 30 10.63 7.69 -6.73
N CYS A 31 11.43 7.21 -5.78
CA CYS A 31 12.57 7.95 -5.21
C CYS A 31 13.59 8.38 -6.28
N ALA A 32 13.80 7.55 -7.30
CA ALA A 32 14.70 7.83 -8.41
C ALA A 32 14.08 8.74 -9.51
N GLY A 33 12.80 9.13 -9.39
CA GLY A 33 12.09 9.89 -10.43
C GLY A 33 11.84 9.09 -11.71
N MET A 34 11.87 7.76 -11.62
CA MET A 34 11.64 6.84 -12.74
C MET A 34 10.22 6.26 -12.75
N ASN A 35 9.42 6.52 -11.72
CA ASN A 35 8.03 6.09 -11.67
C ASN A 35 7.12 7.18 -12.30
N PRO A 36 6.45 6.92 -13.44
CA PRO A 36 5.57 7.90 -14.07
C PRO A 36 4.25 8.10 -13.30
N PHE A 37 4.00 7.32 -12.26
CA PHE A 37 2.76 7.33 -11.47
C PHE A 37 2.93 7.93 -10.07
N THR A 38 4.16 8.25 -9.65
CA THR A 38 4.45 8.79 -8.32
C THR A 38 5.53 9.85 -8.46
N ASP A 39 5.20 11.09 -8.09
CA ASP A 39 6.15 12.19 -8.18
C ASP A 39 7.31 11.96 -7.21
N ARG A 40 8.54 12.25 -7.64
CA ARG A 40 9.71 12.18 -6.78
C ARG A 40 9.59 13.13 -5.58
N HIS A 41 8.90 14.27 -5.73
CA HIS A 41 8.65 15.22 -4.65
C HIS A 41 7.77 14.62 -3.55
N ASP A 42 6.79 13.79 -3.89
CA ASP A 42 5.96 13.10 -2.91
C ASP A 42 6.80 12.21 -2.01
N MET A 43 7.65 11.40 -2.64
CA MET A 43 8.55 10.52 -1.92
C MET A 43 9.55 11.31 -1.06
N GLN A 44 10.05 12.43 -1.59
CA GLN A 44 10.97 13.29 -0.85
C GLN A 44 10.29 13.93 0.37
N LEU A 45 9.04 14.38 0.24
CA LEU A 45 8.30 14.94 1.36
C LEU A 45 7.96 13.87 2.39
N GLU A 46 7.56 12.68 1.97
CA GLU A 46 7.33 11.55 2.87
C GLU A 46 8.60 11.19 3.66
N LEU A 47 9.76 11.20 3.00
CA LEU A 47 11.07 11.03 3.64
C LEU A 47 11.35 12.16 4.64
N GLN A 48 11.08 13.41 4.28
CA GLN A 48 11.27 14.54 5.18
C GLN A 48 10.34 14.47 6.41
N HIS A 49 9.07 14.11 6.24
CA HIS A 49 8.13 13.89 7.33
C HIS A 49 8.61 12.79 8.28
N ALA A 50 9.12 11.69 7.74
CA ALA A 50 9.60 10.58 8.56
C ALA A 50 10.91 10.92 9.29
N MET A 51 11.77 11.75 8.69
CA MET A 51 13.06 12.13 9.26
C MET A 51 12.97 13.29 10.26
N PHE A 52 12.09 14.26 10.01
CA PHE A 52 12.10 15.56 10.69
C PHE A 52 10.72 15.98 11.24
N GLY A 53 9.66 15.20 11.01
CA GLY A 53 8.29 15.59 11.35
C GLY A 53 7.66 16.51 10.30
N THR A 54 6.41 16.90 10.51
CA THR A 54 5.62 17.70 9.56
C THR A 54 5.97 19.19 9.53
N ASP A 55 6.79 19.66 10.47
CA ASP A 55 7.07 21.09 10.66
C ASP A 55 8.02 21.68 9.61
N HIS A 56 8.55 20.83 8.72
CA HIS A 56 9.52 21.21 7.68
C HIS A 56 8.95 21.16 6.26
N VAL A 57 7.62 21.12 6.10
CA VAL A 57 6.97 21.27 4.80
C VAL A 57 7.03 22.74 4.38
N PRO A 58 7.48 23.07 3.15
CA PRO A 58 7.34 24.43 2.63
C PRO A 58 5.86 24.86 2.71
N PRO A 59 5.54 26.07 3.23
CA PRO A 59 4.15 26.52 3.37
C PRO A 59 3.35 26.48 2.07
N ASP A 60 4.05 26.57 0.93
CA ASP A 60 3.47 26.60 -0.41
C ASP A 60 3.46 25.22 -1.09
N TYR A 61 3.87 24.16 -0.39
CA TYR A 61 3.82 22.80 -0.92
C TYR A 61 2.36 22.32 -0.98
N ILE A 62 1.85 22.15 -2.19
CA ILE A 62 0.58 21.49 -2.43
C ILE A 62 0.88 20.02 -2.72
N PRO A 63 0.51 19.09 -1.82
CA PRO A 63 0.64 17.67 -2.14
C PRO A 63 -0.19 17.38 -3.40
N PRO A 64 0.36 16.70 -4.42
CA PRO A 64 -0.46 16.15 -5.48
C PRO A 64 -1.50 15.22 -4.83
N LYS A 65 -2.74 15.32 -5.32
CA LYS A 65 -3.86 14.55 -4.78
C LYS A 65 -3.50 13.07 -4.85
N LYS A 66 -3.29 12.44 -3.70
CA LYS A 66 -3.12 10.99 -3.63
C LYS A 66 -4.44 10.36 -4.04
N ARG A 67 -4.39 9.13 -4.56
CA ARG A 67 -5.62 8.39 -4.89
C ARG A 67 -6.55 8.23 -3.68
N SER A 68 -6.01 8.20 -2.46
CA SER A 68 -6.78 8.29 -1.22
C SER A 68 -7.55 9.61 -1.11
N ASP A 69 -6.91 10.72 -1.46
CA ASP A 69 -7.49 12.06 -1.37
C ASP A 69 -8.58 12.26 -2.42
N ILE A 70 -8.46 11.57 -3.57
CA ILE A 70 -9.51 11.50 -4.60
C ILE A 70 -10.74 10.75 -4.08
N VAL A 71 -10.54 9.70 -3.28
CA VAL A 71 -11.64 8.94 -2.66
C VAL A 71 -12.28 9.74 -1.52
N ASP A 72 -11.51 10.55 -0.79
CA ASP A 72 -12.02 11.33 0.33
C ASP A 72 -12.94 12.49 -0.07
N VAL A 73 -12.83 12.95 -1.33
CA VAL A 73 -13.71 13.98 -1.92
C VAL A 73 -14.91 13.40 -2.67
N LEU A 74 -15.14 12.08 -2.63
CA LEU A 74 -16.34 11.48 -3.21
C LEU A 74 -17.60 12.02 -2.52
N PRO A 75 -18.73 12.12 -3.25
CA PRO A 75 -20.04 12.38 -2.67
C PRO A 75 -20.38 11.37 -1.56
N ILE A 76 -21.23 11.79 -0.61
CA ILE A 76 -21.57 11.00 0.58
C ILE A 76 -22.11 9.61 0.21
N GLU A 77 -22.92 9.54 -0.83
CA GLU A 77 -23.55 8.32 -1.32
C GLU A 77 -22.52 7.35 -1.92
N ALA A 78 -21.57 7.88 -2.70
CA ALA A 78 -20.47 7.09 -3.26
C ALA A 78 -19.50 6.60 -2.18
N LYS A 79 -19.24 7.44 -1.16
CA LYS A 79 -18.44 7.06 0.00
C LYS A 79 -19.12 5.97 0.83
N ALA A 80 -20.43 6.07 1.03
CA ALA A 80 -21.19 5.04 1.74
C ALA A 80 -21.18 3.70 0.98
N ALA A 81 -21.36 3.73 -0.34
CA ALA A 81 -21.27 2.52 -1.17
C ALA A 81 -19.86 1.90 -1.11
N LEU A 82 -18.82 2.72 -1.16
CA LEU A 82 -17.43 2.28 -1.03
C LEU A 82 -17.14 1.69 0.36
N ASP A 83 -17.58 2.35 1.43
CA ASP A 83 -17.40 1.88 2.81
C ASP A 83 -18.10 0.55 3.06
N VAL A 84 -19.31 0.37 2.53
CA VAL A 84 -20.00 -0.92 2.57
C VAL A 84 -19.18 -1.97 1.85
N ALA A 85 -18.75 -1.69 0.62
CA ALA A 85 -17.94 -2.62 -0.16
C ALA A 85 -16.63 -3.02 0.54
N LEU A 86 -15.90 -2.08 1.14
CA LEU A 86 -14.66 -2.35 1.85
C LEU A 86 -14.86 -3.25 3.08
N LYS A 87 -16.01 -3.15 3.75
CA LYS A 87 -16.36 -3.92 4.95
C LYS A 87 -16.92 -5.30 4.63
N THR A 88 -17.63 -5.44 3.52
CA THR A 88 -18.29 -6.70 3.13
C THR A 88 -17.43 -7.56 2.22
N MET A 89 -16.33 -7.02 1.70
CA MET A 89 -15.41 -7.75 0.83
C MET A 89 -14.86 -8.98 1.53
N THR A 90 -15.04 -10.13 0.89
CA THR A 90 -14.41 -11.39 1.26
C THR A 90 -13.31 -11.71 0.24
N GLY A 91 -12.21 -12.28 0.71
CA GLY A 91 -11.04 -12.53 -0.13
C GLY A 91 -11.24 -13.57 -1.24
N ASP A 92 -12.35 -14.31 -1.18
CA ASP A 92 -12.70 -15.39 -2.09
C ASP A 92 -13.72 -15.01 -3.17
N ASP A 93 -14.30 -13.81 -3.11
CA ASP A 93 -15.26 -13.35 -4.13
C ASP A 93 -14.57 -12.40 -5.12
N PRO A 94 -14.19 -12.87 -6.32
CA PRO A 94 -13.56 -12.03 -7.32
C PRO A 94 -14.55 -11.05 -7.98
N VAL A 95 -15.86 -11.25 -7.82
CA VAL A 95 -16.91 -10.36 -8.37
C VAL A 95 -17.12 -9.13 -7.48
N SER A 96 -16.76 -9.24 -6.20
CA SER A 96 -16.98 -8.20 -5.18
C SER A 96 -16.45 -6.81 -5.56
N VAL A 97 -15.26 -6.71 -6.18
CA VAL A 97 -14.68 -5.41 -6.59
C VAL A 97 -15.43 -4.79 -7.76
N GLN A 98 -15.88 -5.59 -8.73
CA GLN A 98 -16.63 -5.08 -9.88
C GLN A 98 -18.01 -4.60 -9.47
N THR A 99 -18.71 -5.39 -8.66
CA THR A 99 -20.00 -5.01 -8.07
C THR A 99 -19.86 -3.75 -7.23
N ALA A 100 -18.83 -3.67 -6.38
CA ALA A 100 -18.53 -2.47 -5.60
C ALA A 100 -18.27 -1.24 -6.49
N CYS A 101 -17.48 -1.37 -7.55
CA CYS A 101 -17.28 -0.30 -8.52
C CYS A 101 -18.60 0.11 -9.21
N ALA A 102 -19.45 -0.86 -9.54
CA ALA A 102 -20.75 -0.60 -10.17
C ALA A 102 -21.70 0.15 -9.23
N GLU A 103 -21.74 -0.21 -7.95
CA GLU A 103 -22.54 0.49 -6.93
C GLU A 103 -22.02 1.91 -6.68
N VAL A 104 -20.71 2.11 -6.63
CA VAL A 104 -20.13 3.46 -6.55
C VAL A 104 -20.48 4.28 -7.80
N LYS A 105 -20.40 3.68 -9.00
CA LYS A 105 -20.79 4.34 -10.25
C LYS A 105 -22.30 4.64 -10.32
N LYS A 106 -23.13 3.82 -9.70
CA LYS A 106 -24.58 4.07 -9.58
C LYS A 106 -24.87 5.23 -8.64
N ALA A 107 -24.13 5.33 -7.54
CA ALA A 107 -24.21 6.44 -6.59
C ALA A 107 -23.63 7.75 -7.17
N MET A 108 -22.69 7.66 -8.11
CA MET A 108 -22.09 8.80 -8.82
C MET A 108 -22.00 8.52 -10.34
N PRO A 109 -23.09 8.70 -11.09
CA PRO A 109 -23.14 8.37 -12.53
C PRO A 109 -22.11 9.12 -13.38
N GLU A 110 -21.76 10.34 -12.97
CA GLU A 110 -20.78 11.21 -13.63
C GLU A 110 -19.36 11.07 -13.05
N ILE A 111 -19.07 9.97 -12.36
CA ILE A 111 -17.73 9.71 -11.80
C ILE A 111 -16.66 9.77 -12.90
N LYS A 112 -15.61 10.56 -12.66
CA LYS A 112 -14.50 10.69 -13.60
C LYS A 112 -13.69 9.40 -13.63
N LYS A 113 -12.98 9.19 -14.72
CA LYS A 113 -12.14 7.99 -14.89
C LYS A 113 -11.10 7.87 -13.77
N GLU A 114 -10.47 8.99 -13.40
CA GLU A 114 -9.43 9.02 -12.38
C GLU A 114 -9.98 8.67 -10.98
N GLU A 115 -11.21 9.11 -10.68
CA GLU A 115 -11.93 8.80 -9.45
C GLU A 115 -12.32 7.33 -9.39
N LEU A 116 -12.84 6.79 -10.49
CA LEU A 116 -13.17 5.37 -10.61
C LEU A 116 -11.92 4.47 -10.53
N ASP A 117 -10.81 4.89 -11.13
CA ASP A 117 -9.53 4.19 -11.05
C ASP A 117 -8.95 4.21 -9.62
N ALA A 118 -9.15 5.31 -8.87
CA ALA A 118 -8.80 5.39 -7.46
C ALA A 118 -9.63 4.43 -6.60
N VAL A 119 -10.96 4.43 -6.78
CA VAL A 119 -11.89 3.49 -6.13
C VAL A 119 -11.51 2.05 -6.43
N ARG A 120 -11.27 1.71 -7.70
CA ARG A 120 -10.87 0.37 -8.12
C ARG A 120 -9.54 -0.05 -7.50
N THR A 121 -8.57 0.86 -7.42
CA THR A 121 -7.28 0.60 -6.78
C THR A 121 -7.47 0.23 -5.31
N LEU A 122 -8.29 0.99 -4.58
CA LEU A 122 -8.57 0.75 -3.16
C LEU A 122 -9.24 -0.61 -2.95
N LEU A 123 -10.27 -0.92 -3.73
CA LEU A 123 -10.99 -2.19 -3.66
C LEU A 123 -10.10 -3.38 -4.02
N ASN A 124 -9.22 -3.25 -5.03
CA ASN A 124 -8.23 -4.28 -5.37
C ASN A 124 -7.26 -4.55 -4.22
N ALA A 125 -6.76 -3.50 -3.58
CA ALA A 125 -5.87 -3.63 -2.43
C ALA A 125 -6.58 -4.33 -1.26
N GLN A 126 -7.83 -3.95 -0.99
CA GLN A 126 -8.64 -4.59 0.04
C GLN A 126 -8.89 -6.08 -0.26
N HIS A 127 -9.26 -6.43 -1.49
CA HIS A 127 -9.43 -7.82 -1.92
C HIS A 127 -8.15 -8.64 -1.72
N GLY A 128 -7.00 -8.04 -2.07
CA GLY A 128 -5.68 -8.60 -1.80
C GLY A 128 -5.48 -8.92 -0.33
N ASN A 129 -5.64 -7.90 0.52
CA ASN A 129 -5.39 -7.97 1.96
C ASN A 129 -6.31 -8.97 2.68
N VAL A 130 -7.61 -8.98 2.35
CA VAL A 130 -8.59 -9.86 3.01
C VAL A 130 -8.40 -11.32 2.58
N GLY A 131 -7.98 -11.58 1.33
CA GLY A 131 -7.80 -12.94 0.83
C GLY A 131 -6.46 -13.57 1.13
N GLU A 132 -5.44 -12.79 1.46
CA GLU A 132 -4.09 -13.30 1.74
C GLU A 132 -4.06 -14.45 2.77
N PRO A 133 -4.78 -14.40 3.91
CA PRO A 133 -4.75 -15.50 4.88
C PRO A 133 -5.33 -16.82 4.37
N GLU A 134 -6.35 -16.75 3.52
CA GLU A 134 -6.99 -17.94 2.95
C GLU A 134 -6.13 -18.52 1.82
N ILE A 135 -5.58 -17.67 0.94
CA ILE A 135 -4.65 -18.14 -0.10
C ILE A 135 -3.41 -18.78 0.51
N ARG A 136 -2.87 -18.21 1.59
CA ARG A 136 -1.78 -18.85 2.34
C ARG A 136 -2.18 -20.24 2.82
N ARG A 137 -3.33 -20.38 3.47
CA ARG A 137 -3.82 -21.69 3.94
C ARG A 137 -3.95 -22.70 2.79
N ARG A 138 -4.45 -22.27 1.63
CA ARG A 138 -4.53 -23.13 0.43
C ARG A 138 -3.15 -23.53 -0.09
N PHE A 139 -2.20 -22.61 -0.09
CA PHE A 139 -0.82 -22.89 -0.47
C PHE A 139 -0.16 -23.89 0.48
N GLU A 140 -0.29 -23.69 1.79
CA GLU A 140 0.24 -24.59 2.81
C GLU A 140 -0.37 -25.99 2.70
N ALA A 141 -1.70 -26.08 2.51
CA ALA A 141 -2.40 -27.34 2.32
C ALA A 141 -1.98 -28.07 1.03
N ALA A 142 -1.77 -27.32 -0.07
CA ALA A 142 -1.40 -27.91 -1.36
C ALA A 142 0.07 -28.36 -1.42
N THR A 143 0.96 -27.71 -0.68
CA THR A 143 2.41 -27.96 -0.73
C THR A 143 2.92 -28.77 0.47
N GLY A 144 2.14 -28.86 1.56
CA GLY A 144 2.57 -29.46 2.82
C GLY A 144 3.61 -28.62 3.57
N VAL A 145 3.83 -27.38 3.14
CA VAL A 145 4.85 -26.48 3.68
C VAL A 145 4.19 -25.43 4.54
N PHE A 146 4.74 -25.17 5.73
CA PHE A 146 4.29 -24.10 6.60
C PHE A 146 4.94 -22.76 6.24
N VAL A 147 4.14 -21.71 6.09
CA VAL A 147 4.61 -20.35 5.81
C VAL A 147 4.65 -19.58 7.13
N ASN A 148 5.86 -19.35 7.65
CA ASN A 148 6.04 -18.52 8.82
C ASN A 148 5.76 -17.06 8.47
N GLN A 149 4.71 -16.49 9.05
CA GLN A 149 4.42 -15.07 8.92
C GLN A 149 5.43 -14.26 9.74
N ASP A 150 6.56 -13.93 9.15
CA ASP A 150 7.43 -12.89 9.69
C ASP A 150 7.05 -11.56 9.04
N SER A 151 6.45 -10.66 9.83
CA SER A 151 6.10 -9.31 9.37
C SER A 151 7.31 -8.37 9.33
N LYS A 152 8.51 -8.88 9.65
CA LYS A 152 9.73 -8.09 9.66
C LYS A 152 10.05 -7.58 8.27
N PHE A 153 10.38 -6.30 8.27
CA PHE A 153 11.01 -5.67 7.13
C PHE A 153 12.41 -6.27 6.94
N LEU A 154 12.63 -6.95 5.82
CA LEU A 154 13.96 -7.41 5.44
C LEU A 154 14.66 -6.30 4.67
N SER A 155 15.73 -5.75 5.26
CA SER A 155 16.76 -5.04 4.51
C SER A 155 18.12 -5.63 4.83
N SER A 156 18.76 -6.13 3.78
CA SER A 156 20.10 -6.71 3.84
C SER A 156 21.20 -5.69 3.58
N LYS A 157 20.88 -4.48 3.08
CA LYS A 157 21.89 -3.53 2.60
C LYS A 157 21.56 -2.08 2.95
N CYS A 158 22.43 -1.49 3.77
CA CYS A 158 22.57 -0.04 3.88
C CYS A 158 23.18 0.47 2.57
N LEU A 159 22.48 1.37 1.87
CA LEU A 159 22.93 1.98 0.64
C LEU A 159 23.89 3.13 0.91
N PHE A 160 23.53 4.01 1.85
CA PHE A 160 24.34 5.14 2.25
C PHE A 160 23.94 5.63 3.65
N LYS A 161 24.80 6.45 4.26
CA LYS A 161 24.58 7.05 5.57
C LYS A 161 24.39 8.55 5.43
N THR A 162 23.43 9.13 6.14
CA THR A 162 23.21 10.58 6.16
C THR A 162 22.80 11.06 7.54
N GLY A 163 23.56 11.99 8.13
CA GLY A 163 23.34 12.45 9.50
C GLY A 163 23.25 11.28 10.50
N PRO A 164 22.20 11.21 11.34
CA PRO A 164 21.98 10.10 12.27
C PRO A 164 21.32 8.87 11.62
N PHE A 165 21.07 8.89 10.30
CA PHE A 165 20.34 7.87 9.58
C PHE A 165 21.24 6.92 8.79
N ASP A 166 20.88 5.65 8.79
CA ASP A 166 21.35 4.64 7.85
C ASP A 166 20.23 4.39 6.84
N VAL A 167 20.47 4.70 5.56
CA VAL A 167 19.46 4.56 4.51
C VAL A 167 19.56 3.17 3.89
N CYS A 168 18.48 2.42 4.02
CA CYS A 168 18.38 1.03 3.66
C CYS A 168 17.28 0.85 2.61
N VAL A 169 17.49 -0.07 1.66
CA VAL A 169 16.42 -0.56 0.78
C VAL A 169 16.06 -1.98 1.17
N GLY A 170 14.78 -2.30 1.15
CA GLY A 170 14.28 -3.62 1.51
C GLY A 170 12.80 -3.78 1.19
N GLY A 171 12.19 -4.83 1.72
CA GLY A 171 10.78 -5.11 1.50
C GLY A 171 10.14 -5.80 2.69
N LYS A 172 8.82 -5.70 2.76
CA LYS A 172 8.01 -6.63 3.53
C LYS A 172 7.69 -7.79 2.61
N HIS A 173 7.77 -9.00 3.14
CA HIS A 173 7.33 -10.21 2.47
C HIS A 173 6.10 -10.78 3.18
N ASP A 174 5.40 -11.68 2.49
CA ASP A 174 4.16 -12.27 3.01
C ASP A 174 4.45 -13.46 3.95
N GLY A 175 5.64 -14.07 3.83
CA GLY A 175 6.14 -15.05 4.80
C GLY A 175 7.49 -15.66 4.41
N ILE A 176 7.94 -16.62 5.23
CA ILE A 176 9.19 -17.37 5.02
C ILE A 176 8.90 -18.87 5.08
N VAL A 177 9.50 -19.60 4.16
CA VAL A 177 9.47 -21.06 4.05
C VAL A 177 10.91 -21.56 4.12
N GLY A 178 11.31 -22.20 5.23
CA GLY A 178 12.72 -22.53 5.46
C GLY A 178 13.59 -21.28 5.40
N ASP A 179 14.50 -21.20 4.43
CA ASP A 179 15.35 -20.03 4.17
C ASP A 179 14.87 -19.16 2.99
N THR A 180 13.68 -19.45 2.45
CA THR A 180 13.14 -18.79 1.24
C THR A 180 12.03 -17.82 1.59
N VAL A 181 12.15 -16.59 1.08
CA VAL A 181 11.10 -15.58 1.18
C VAL A 181 9.93 -15.93 0.25
N THR A 182 8.71 -15.83 0.75
CA THR A 182 7.47 -16.12 0.02
C THR A 182 6.65 -14.85 -0.19
N GLU A 183 6.15 -14.70 -1.42
CA GLU A 183 5.25 -13.62 -1.82
C GLU A 183 3.93 -14.23 -2.30
N ILE A 184 2.83 -13.86 -1.68
CA ILE A 184 1.48 -14.34 -1.92
C ILE A 184 0.69 -13.26 -2.67
N LYS A 185 0.12 -13.62 -3.81
CA LYS A 185 -0.64 -12.68 -4.65
C LYS A 185 -2.07 -13.14 -4.87
N ASN A 186 -3.01 -12.49 -4.19
CA ASN A 186 -4.43 -12.59 -4.54
C ASN A 186 -4.78 -11.56 -5.61
N ARG A 187 -4.51 -11.91 -6.88
CA ARG A 187 -4.86 -11.03 -8.02
C ARG A 187 -6.22 -11.40 -8.55
N MET A 188 -7.07 -10.39 -8.73
CA MET A 188 -8.24 -10.55 -9.58
C MET A 188 -7.80 -10.87 -11.00
N ARG A 189 -8.37 -11.92 -11.59
CA ARG A 189 -8.23 -12.14 -13.03
C ARG A 189 -9.02 -11.04 -13.74
N LYS A 190 -8.53 -10.57 -14.89
CA LYS A 190 -9.36 -9.76 -15.79
C LYS A 190 -10.57 -10.60 -16.15
N PHE A 191 -11.76 -10.20 -15.69
CA PHE A 191 -13.00 -10.71 -16.24
C PHE A 191 -13.09 -10.23 -17.69
N LYS A 192 -13.39 -11.16 -18.60
CA LYS A 192 -13.74 -10.85 -19.98
C LYS A 192 -15.16 -10.33 -20.03
#